data_AF-A0A2D6S1T7-F1
#
_entry.id   AF-A0A2D6S1T7-F1
#
_cell.length_a   1.000
_cell.length_b   1.000
_cell.length_c   1.000
_cell.angle_alpha   90.00
_cell.angle_beta   90.00
_cell.angle_gamma   90.00
#
_symmetry.space_group_name_H-M   'P 1'
#
loop_
_entity.id
_entity.type
_entity.pdbx_description
1 polymer ?
#
loop_
_entity_poly.entity_id
_entity_poly.type
_entity_poly.pdbx_seq_one_letter_code
_entity_poly.pdbx_strand_id
1 'polypeptide(L)'
;MFYPAFLNLKDKKCLVIGAGTVAERKVISLLRSGSDVHLISPRVTERLHDLIQHNQISWFDRQFQDGDTSGFFLVCAATDSTQTNTRIFKEAHKKNGIDLVNVVDVVPECTFAATSIVVLEKVSISISTGGKSPAVCRRIREYIESKFCQDAINHLEKESLVYKDDNKTPVREEHAFKSEIPYPIGFLTADRQCAIIGKNNKLLERVNLLRKCGAKVKMVDDNTLRRDSSAFLTFADVEYQEYNGSQLVELTRNPMQGTFYTPLITVDRDLVIGVTPNLDSKSAWQYAKQIQIDLATQFESQGYGHFLDFLGSLRPKVMTSIPTPAKRKQFFEDIIDQNSKGEKELCCFDFGDLGCSNECTFNLVRTHRTDQIKKTIQKKIQTYSYN
;
A
#
# COMPACT_ATOMS: atom_id res chain seq x y z
N MET A 1 -11.23 -6.02 3.04
CA MET A 1 -10.59 -5.83 1.73
C MET A 1 -10.57 -4.35 1.34
N PHE A 2 -9.45 -3.88 0.78
CA PHE A 2 -9.33 -2.55 0.17
C PHE A 2 -9.47 -2.65 -1.35
N TYR A 3 -9.91 -1.58 -2.01
CA TYR A 3 -9.91 -1.53 -3.46
C TYR A 3 -8.51 -1.13 -3.98
N PRO A 4 -7.78 -2.01 -4.69
CA PRO A 4 -6.42 -1.72 -5.14
C PRO A 4 -6.41 -0.70 -6.27
N ALA A 5 -5.54 0.30 -6.16
CA ALA A 5 -5.36 1.30 -7.20
C ALA A 5 -3.92 1.82 -7.20
N PHE A 6 -3.52 2.39 -8.34
CA PHE A 6 -2.35 3.23 -8.46
C PHE A 6 -2.79 4.66 -8.74
N LEU A 7 -2.31 5.62 -7.95
CA LEU A 7 -2.61 7.04 -8.15
C LEU A 7 -1.69 7.64 -9.21
N ASN A 8 -2.27 8.48 -10.07
CA ASN A 8 -1.52 9.40 -10.90
C ASN A 8 -1.27 10.69 -10.10
N LEU A 9 -0.05 10.83 -9.57
CA LEU A 9 0.34 11.94 -8.72
C LEU A 9 1.21 12.99 -9.42
N LYS A 10 1.43 12.84 -10.74
CA LYS A 10 2.22 13.78 -11.51
C LYS A 10 1.70 15.21 -11.35
N ASP A 11 2.58 16.10 -10.92
CA ASP A 11 2.33 17.53 -10.66
C ASP A 11 1.21 17.80 -9.63
N LYS A 12 0.78 16.79 -8.86
CA LYS A 12 -0.22 16.95 -7.80
C LYS A 12 0.43 17.42 -6.51
N LYS A 13 -0.18 18.41 -5.85
CA LYS A 13 0.26 18.87 -4.53
C LYS A 13 -0.04 17.81 -3.47
N CYS A 14 0.99 17.31 -2.80
CA CYS A 14 0.87 16.33 -1.73
C CYS A 14 1.51 16.86 -0.44
N LEU A 15 0.75 16.85 0.65
CA LEU A 15 1.20 17.32 1.95
C LEU A 15 1.55 16.15 2.87
N VAL A 16 2.73 16.22 3.50
CA VAL A 16 3.13 15.33 4.60
C VAL A 16 3.35 16.18 5.85
N ILE A 17 2.68 15.83 6.94
CA ILE A 17 2.84 16.49 8.25
C ILE A 17 3.55 15.53 9.20
N GLY A 18 4.66 16.00 9.78
CA GLY A 18 5.63 15.18 10.52
C GLY A 18 6.81 14.79 9.63
N ALA A 19 7.92 14.38 10.26
CA ALA A 19 9.17 14.09 9.55
C ALA A 19 10.00 12.96 10.20
N GLY A 20 9.35 12.06 10.94
CA GLY A 20 9.99 10.82 11.39
C GLY A 20 10.18 9.82 10.24
N THR A 21 10.69 8.63 10.54
CA THR A 21 10.95 7.58 9.54
C THR A 21 9.73 7.22 8.69
N VAL A 22 8.52 7.26 9.27
CA VAL A 22 7.28 6.99 8.52
C VAL A 22 6.98 8.10 7.50
N ALA A 23 7.15 9.36 7.91
CA ALA A 23 6.95 10.51 7.04
C ALA A 23 8.00 10.57 5.93
N GLU A 24 9.28 10.31 6.25
CA GLU A 24 10.35 10.23 5.26
C GLU A 24 10.04 9.24 4.13
N ARG A 25 9.61 8.01 4.47
CA ARG A 25 9.22 7.01 3.46
C ARG A 25 8.07 7.49 2.58
N LYS A 26 7.10 8.22 3.14
CA LYS A 26 5.98 8.80 2.39
C LYS A 26 6.47 9.89 1.44
N VAL A 27 7.30 10.81 1.91
CA VAL A 27 7.91 11.87 1.08
C VAL A 27 8.65 11.26 -0.11
N ILE A 28 9.51 10.26 0.12
CA ILE A 28 10.27 9.60 -0.95
C ILE A 28 9.33 8.91 -1.95
N SER A 29 8.32 8.19 -1.47
CA SER A 29 7.36 7.50 -2.34
C SER A 29 6.52 8.47 -3.17
N LEU A 30 6.10 9.60 -2.58
CA LEU A 30 5.34 10.64 -3.27
C LEU A 30 6.19 11.34 -4.33
N LEU A 31 7.46 11.66 -4.02
CA LEU A 31 8.41 12.24 -4.97
C LEU A 31 8.65 11.35 -6.18
N ARG A 32 8.84 10.04 -5.94
CA ARG A 32 9.00 9.04 -7.00
C ARG A 32 7.80 8.92 -7.93
N SER A 33 6.62 9.30 -7.44
CA SER A 33 5.39 9.32 -8.23
C SER A 33 5.14 10.66 -8.93
N GLY A 34 6.13 11.55 -8.95
CA GLY A 34 6.09 12.82 -9.69
C GLY A 34 5.27 13.92 -9.02
N SER A 35 4.97 13.81 -7.73
CA SER A 35 4.18 14.84 -7.02
C SER A 35 4.99 16.07 -6.59
N ASP A 36 4.29 17.20 -6.45
CA ASP A 36 4.79 18.40 -5.76
C ASP A 36 4.63 18.18 -4.25
N VAL A 37 5.71 17.78 -3.57
CA VAL A 37 5.68 17.39 -2.16
C VAL A 37 5.97 18.57 -1.24
N HIS A 38 5.06 18.78 -0.29
CA HIS A 38 5.14 19.76 0.79
C HIS A 38 5.27 19.05 2.13
N LEU A 39 6.18 19.52 2.97
CA LEU A 39 6.50 18.96 4.27
C LEU A 39 6.29 20.01 5.37
N ILE A 40 5.51 19.69 6.40
CA ILE A 40 5.36 20.53 7.61
C ILE A 40 5.92 19.77 8.80
N SER A 41 7.01 20.27 9.37
CA SER A 41 7.61 19.70 10.59
C SER A 41 8.66 20.65 11.18
N PRO A 42 8.79 20.76 12.52
CA PRO A 42 9.83 21.58 13.17
C PRO A 42 11.22 20.90 13.20
N ARG A 43 11.30 19.65 12.78
CA ARG A 43 12.53 18.84 12.71
C ARG A 43 12.43 17.94 11.52
N VAL A 44 13.56 17.57 10.91
CA VAL A 44 13.63 16.64 9.78
C VAL A 44 14.77 15.66 9.99
N THR A 45 14.68 14.49 9.35
CA THR A 45 15.82 13.57 9.25
C THR A 45 16.89 14.12 8.32
N GLU A 46 18.09 13.54 8.37
CA GLU A 46 19.20 13.88 7.47
C GLU A 46 18.80 13.74 6.00
N ARG A 47 18.16 12.62 5.64
CA ARG A 47 17.71 12.39 4.27
C ARG A 47 16.66 13.41 3.80
N LEU A 48 15.71 13.79 4.66
CA LEU A 48 14.75 14.84 4.34
C LEU A 48 15.44 16.21 4.20
N HIS A 49 16.43 16.48 5.05
CA HIS A 49 17.24 17.69 4.95
C HIS A 49 17.96 17.78 3.59
N ASP A 50 18.54 16.68 3.12
CA ASP A 50 19.18 16.63 1.80
C ASP A 50 18.18 16.95 0.68
N LEU A 51 16.97 16.38 0.71
CA LEU A 51 15.94 16.67 -0.29
C LEU A 51 15.54 18.16 -0.30
N ILE A 52 15.50 18.79 0.87
CA ILE A 52 15.21 20.22 1.03
C ILE A 52 16.34 21.07 0.43
N GLN A 53 17.59 20.78 0.78
CA GLN A 53 18.76 21.52 0.27
C GLN A 53 18.86 21.46 -1.26
N HIS A 54 18.38 20.36 -1.86
CA HIS A 54 18.35 20.17 -3.31
C HIS A 54 17.05 20.68 -3.97
N ASN A 55 16.20 21.42 -3.25
CA ASN A 55 14.91 21.93 -3.72
C ASN A 55 13.98 20.86 -4.32
N GLN A 56 14.04 19.63 -3.80
CA GLN A 56 13.16 18.54 -4.26
C GLN A 56 11.81 18.57 -3.54
N ILE A 57 11.73 19.17 -2.35
CA ILE A 57 10.49 19.35 -1.59
C ILE A 57 10.37 20.76 -1.02
N SER A 58 9.14 21.23 -0.86
CA SER A 58 8.84 22.46 -0.12
C SER A 58 8.74 22.15 1.37
N TRP A 59 9.52 22.82 2.22
CA TRP A 59 9.51 22.60 3.66
C TRP A 59 9.07 23.84 4.44
N PHE A 60 8.12 23.64 5.35
CA PHE A 60 7.71 24.60 6.35
C PHE A 60 8.24 24.16 7.71
N ASP A 61 9.27 24.84 8.18
CA ASP A 61 9.92 24.60 9.48
C ASP A 61 9.05 25.10 10.64
N ARG A 62 7.96 24.40 10.90
CA ARG A 62 7.01 24.69 11.98
C ARG A 62 6.11 23.49 12.27
N GLN A 63 5.34 23.61 13.35
CA GLN A 63 4.22 22.73 13.60
C GLN A 63 3.02 23.05 12.69
N PHE A 64 2.14 22.07 12.58
CA PHE A 64 0.85 22.17 11.89
C PHE A 64 -0.05 23.25 12.51
N GLN A 65 -0.75 23.98 11.64
CA GLN A 65 -1.72 25.03 11.98
C GLN A 65 -2.99 24.83 11.17
N ASP A 66 -4.13 25.28 11.71
CA ASP A 66 -5.39 25.15 10.99
C ASP A 66 -5.37 25.97 9.70
N GLY A 67 -5.72 25.34 8.58
CA GLY A 67 -5.70 25.94 7.24
C GLY A 67 -4.60 25.38 6.35
N ASP A 68 -3.60 24.71 6.93
CA ASP A 68 -2.46 24.15 6.19
C ASP A 68 -2.85 23.09 5.16
N THR A 69 -4.01 22.44 5.32
CA THR A 69 -4.40 21.36 4.41
C THR A 69 -5.10 21.86 3.14
N SER A 70 -5.40 23.16 3.03
CA SER A 70 -6.16 23.69 1.90
C SER A 70 -5.41 23.56 0.57
N GLY A 71 -6.11 23.14 -0.49
CA GLY A 71 -5.58 23.09 -1.86
C GLY A 71 -4.66 21.90 -2.17
N PHE A 72 -4.49 20.96 -1.23
CA PHE A 72 -3.74 19.73 -1.46
C PHE A 72 -4.61 18.62 -2.06
N PHE A 73 -4.03 17.84 -2.96
CA PHE A 73 -4.68 16.68 -3.56
C PHE A 73 -4.66 15.46 -2.62
N LEU A 74 -3.58 15.32 -1.85
CA LEU A 74 -3.37 14.23 -0.90
C LEU A 74 -2.73 14.77 0.38
N VAL A 75 -3.19 14.29 1.54
CA VAL A 75 -2.64 14.65 2.86
C VAL A 75 -2.26 13.39 3.63
N CYS A 76 -1.03 13.35 4.14
CA CYS A 76 -0.54 12.34 5.07
C CYS A 76 -0.24 12.95 6.44
N ALA A 77 -0.93 12.48 7.48
CA ALA A 77 -0.61 12.82 8.87
C ALA A 77 0.26 11.72 9.50
N ALA A 78 1.51 12.05 9.79
CA ALA A 78 2.52 11.12 10.29
C ALA A 78 3.31 11.74 11.47
N THR A 79 2.60 12.43 12.37
CA THR A 79 3.18 12.97 13.60
C THR A 79 3.11 11.95 14.75
N ASP A 80 3.90 12.15 15.80
CA ASP A 80 3.86 11.33 17.01
C ASP A 80 2.62 11.59 17.89
N SER A 81 1.81 12.62 17.57
CA SER A 81 0.63 13.01 18.33
C SER A 81 -0.65 12.54 17.65
N THR A 82 -1.31 11.53 18.21
CA THR A 82 -2.63 11.08 17.74
C THR A 82 -3.65 12.22 17.70
N GLN A 83 -3.64 13.11 18.69
CA GLN A 83 -4.52 14.28 18.73
C GLN A 83 -4.29 15.22 17.54
N THR A 84 -3.03 15.47 17.20
CA THR A 84 -2.65 16.30 16.04
C THR A 84 -3.08 15.62 14.74
N ASN A 85 -2.83 14.32 14.62
CA ASN A 85 -3.22 13.52 13.46
C ASN A 85 -4.74 13.54 13.22
N THR A 86 -5.56 13.41 14.27
CA THR A 86 -7.02 13.53 14.18
C THR A 86 -7.47 14.94 13.78
N ARG A 87 -6.80 15.98 14.27
CA ARG A 87 -7.09 17.37 13.88
C ARG A 87 -6.82 17.60 12.38
N ILE A 88 -5.69 17.09 11.88
CA ILE A 88 -5.34 17.13 10.45
C ILE A 88 -6.40 16.41 9.61
N PHE A 89 -6.86 15.23 10.02
CA PHE A 89 -7.91 14.50 9.31
C PHE A 89 -9.21 15.29 9.22
N LYS A 90 -9.67 15.87 10.33
CA LYS A 90 -10.88 16.69 10.36
C LYS A 90 -10.74 17.89 9.44
N GLU A 91 -9.61 18.57 9.44
CA GLU A 91 -9.41 19.70 8.54
C GLU A 91 -9.38 19.26 7.07
N ALA A 92 -8.49 18.33 6.71
CA ALA A 92 -8.31 17.90 5.33
C ALA A 92 -9.61 17.32 4.75
N HIS A 93 -10.19 16.32 5.44
CA HIS A 93 -11.31 15.56 4.89
C HIS A 93 -12.66 16.21 5.15
N LYS A 94 -12.93 16.70 6.39
CA LYS A 94 -14.26 17.21 6.75
C LYS A 94 -14.46 18.68 6.38
N LYS A 95 -13.43 19.51 6.50
CA LYS A 95 -13.52 20.95 6.22
C LYS A 95 -13.16 21.27 4.77
N ASN A 96 -12.06 20.71 4.26
CA ASN A 96 -11.53 21.05 2.94
C ASN A 96 -11.93 20.07 1.82
N GLY A 97 -12.65 18.98 2.15
CA GLY A 97 -13.18 18.04 1.17
C GLY A 97 -12.13 17.21 0.43
N ILE A 98 -10.95 17.00 1.03
CA ILE A 98 -9.88 16.20 0.44
C ILE A 98 -10.22 14.71 0.53
N ASP A 99 -10.30 14.06 -0.63
CA ASP A 99 -10.68 12.64 -0.73
C ASP A 99 -9.52 11.69 -0.42
N LEU A 100 -8.26 12.14 -0.49
CA LEU A 100 -7.07 11.34 -0.19
C LEU A 100 -6.41 11.78 1.11
N VAL A 101 -6.79 11.14 2.22
CA VAL A 101 -6.18 11.36 3.53
C VAL A 101 -5.71 10.04 4.12
N ASN A 102 -4.45 10.02 4.56
CA ASN A 102 -3.88 8.88 5.27
C ASN A 102 -3.31 9.33 6.61
N VAL A 103 -3.89 8.83 7.69
CA VAL A 103 -3.42 9.03 9.06
C VAL A 103 -2.68 7.77 9.52
N VAL A 104 -1.41 7.92 9.88
CA VAL A 104 -0.60 6.80 10.37
C VAL A 104 -1.23 6.23 11.64
N ASP A 105 -1.36 4.90 11.68
CA ASP A 105 -1.89 4.10 12.78
C ASP A 105 -3.37 4.36 13.19
N VAL A 106 -4.11 5.20 12.47
CA VAL A 106 -5.54 5.48 12.73
C VAL A 106 -6.39 5.15 11.50
N VAL A 107 -6.68 3.86 11.29
CA VAL A 107 -7.43 3.35 10.13
C VAL A 107 -8.81 4.01 9.94
N PRO A 108 -9.64 4.26 10.98
CA PRO A 108 -10.93 4.94 10.80
C PRO A 108 -10.80 6.38 10.27
N GLU A 109 -9.63 6.98 10.39
CA GLU A 109 -9.30 8.33 9.93
C GLU A 109 -8.47 8.29 8.64
N CYS A 110 -8.69 7.27 7.81
CA CYS A 110 -8.09 7.14 6.49
C CYS A 110 -9.16 7.01 5.40
N THR A 111 -8.84 7.49 4.20
CA THR A 111 -9.62 7.22 2.97
C THR A 111 -8.90 6.24 2.05
N PHE A 112 -7.60 6.05 2.26
CA PHE A 112 -6.79 5.02 1.63
C PHE A 112 -5.74 4.49 2.60
N ALA A 113 -5.28 3.26 2.34
CA ALA A 113 -4.11 2.66 2.97
C ALA A 113 -2.95 2.61 1.97
N ALA A 114 -1.74 2.89 2.45
CA ALA A 114 -0.54 2.58 1.67
C ALA A 114 -0.37 1.05 1.58
N THR A 115 0.13 0.58 0.45
CA THR A 115 0.44 -0.84 0.24
C THR A 115 1.95 -1.02 0.13
N SER A 116 2.41 -2.26 0.30
CA SER A 116 3.81 -2.59 0.03
C SER A 116 4.03 -2.62 -1.48
N ILE A 117 5.21 -2.22 -1.96
CA ILE A 117 5.54 -2.19 -3.39
C ILE A 117 6.87 -2.90 -3.66
N VAL A 118 6.94 -3.59 -4.79
CA VAL A 118 8.17 -4.02 -5.46
C VAL A 118 8.24 -3.30 -6.79
N VAL A 119 9.36 -2.64 -7.08
CA VAL A 119 9.59 -1.93 -8.34
C VAL A 119 10.61 -2.71 -9.15
N LEU A 120 10.16 -3.27 -10.26
CA LEU A 120 10.99 -3.91 -11.27
C LEU A 120 11.22 -2.93 -12.43
N GLU A 121 12.09 -3.25 -13.38
CA GLU A 121 12.41 -2.41 -14.53
C GLU A 121 11.14 -2.04 -15.31
N LYS A 122 10.31 -3.03 -15.63
CA LYS A 122 9.16 -2.88 -16.52
C LYS A 122 7.82 -2.82 -15.80
N VAL A 123 7.75 -3.25 -14.55
CA VAL A 123 6.50 -3.35 -13.78
C VAL A 123 6.67 -2.91 -12.34
N SER A 124 5.55 -2.49 -11.75
CA SER A 124 5.41 -2.28 -10.32
C SER A 124 4.37 -3.25 -9.77
N ILE A 125 4.69 -3.85 -8.62
CA ILE A 125 3.86 -4.87 -7.97
C ILE A 125 3.51 -4.36 -6.57
N SER A 126 2.23 -4.13 -6.34
CA SER A 126 1.67 -3.78 -5.03
C SER A 126 1.21 -5.03 -4.28
N ILE A 127 1.40 -5.06 -2.97
CA ILE A 127 0.99 -6.16 -2.09
C ILE A 127 0.23 -5.57 -0.90
N SER A 128 -0.94 -6.11 -0.62
CA SER A 128 -1.77 -5.77 0.52
C SER A 128 -2.31 -7.02 1.20
N THR A 129 -2.29 -7.04 2.53
CA THR A 129 -2.91 -8.09 3.35
C THR A 129 -4.15 -7.58 4.08
N GLY A 130 -4.78 -6.50 3.59
CA GLY A 130 -5.93 -5.88 4.24
C GLY A 130 -5.66 -5.38 5.67
N GLY A 131 -4.39 -5.08 6.02
CA GLY A 131 -3.97 -4.73 7.39
C GLY A 131 -3.91 -5.90 8.39
N LYS A 132 -4.22 -7.13 7.95
CA LYS A 132 -4.23 -8.33 8.82
C LYS A 132 -2.83 -8.73 9.29
N SER A 133 -1.82 -8.71 8.42
CA SER A 133 -0.45 -9.05 8.82
C SER A 133 0.64 -8.35 7.97
N PRO A 134 1.25 -7.27 8.50
CA PRO A 134 2.41 -6.63 7.88
C PRO A 134 3.61 -7.57 7.70
N ALA A 135 3.79 -8.55 8.59
CA ALA A 135 4.88 -9.52 8.50
C ALA A 135 4.70 -10.47 7.30
N VAL A 136 3.48 -10.94 7.03
CA VAL A 136 3.18 -11.73 5.82
C VAL A 136 3.39 -10.89 4.57
N CYS A 137 2.94 -9.64 4.58
CA CYS A 137 3.16 -8.69 3.48
C CYS A 137 4.66 -8.53 3.17
N ARG A 138 5.50 -8.38 4.21
CA ARG A 138 6.96 -8.34 4.09
C ARG A 138 7.53 -9.61 3.44
N ARG A 139 7.13 -10.80 3.91
CA ARG A 139 7.62 -12.08 3.36
C ARG A 139 7.25 -12.26 1.89
N ILE A 140 6.02 -11.90 1.51
CA ILE A 140 5.58 -11.96 0.11
C ILE A 140 6.38 -10.97 -0.74
N ARG A 141 6.63 -9.76 -0.24
CA ARG A 141 7.49 -8.77 -0.91
C ARG A 141 8.88 -9.35 -1.17
N GLU A 142 9.57 -9.82 -0.13
CA GLU A 142 10.91 -10.41 -0.22
C GLU A 142 10.96 -11.59 -1.22
N TYR A 143 9.93 -12.43 -1.23
CA TYR A 143 9.82 -13.51 -2.22
C TYR A 143 9.71 -12.98 -3.66
N ILE A 144 8.83 -12.00 -3.91
CA ILE A 144 8.66 -11.41 -5.25
C ILE A 144 9.97 -10.73 -5.70
N GLU A 145 10.62 -9.98 -4.82
CA GLU A 145 11.92 -9.35 -5.08
C GLU A 145 12.98 -10.39 -5.45
N SER A 146 13.05 -11.51 -4.72
CA SER A 146 13.99 -12.59 -5.00
C SER A 146 13.67 -13.31 -6.32
N LYS A 147 12.39 -13.58 -6.58
CA LYS A 147 11.93 -14.32 -7.77
C LYS A 147 12.21 -13.57 -9.06
N PHE A 148 12.03 -12.25 -9.04
CA PHE A 148 12.24 -11.37 -10.18
C PHE A 148 13.51 -10.52 -10.04
N CYS A 149 14.50 -10.98 -9.27
CA CYS A 149 15.66 -10.16 -8.88
C CYS A 149 16.51 -9.66 -10.06
N GLN A 150 16.53 -10.38 -11.19
CA GLN A 150 17.22 -9.94 -12.42
C GLN A 150 16.58 -8.68 -13.04
N ASP A 151 15.30 -8.45 -12.77
CA ASP A 151 14.53 -7.28 -13.22
C ASP A 151 14.30 -6.27 -12.09
N ALA A 152 14.71 -6.55 -10.84
CA ALA A 152 14.44 -5.67 -9.71
C ALA A 152 15.38 -4.46 -9.71
N ILE A 153 14.84 -3.24 -9.80
CA ILE A 153 15.61 -1.99 -9.55
C ILE A 153 15.81 -1.78 -8.04
N ASN A 154 16.04 -2.87 -7.30
CA ASN A 154 16.17 -2.83 -5.85
C ASN A 154 17.57 -2.40 -5.42
N HIS A 155 17.87 -1.12 -5.63
CA HIS A 155 18.88 -0.36 -4.90
C HIS A 155 18.24 0.58 -3.85
N LEU A 156 17.09 0.20 -3.28
CA LEU A 156 16.26 1.13 -2.49
C LEU A 156 16.57 1.24 -0.99
N GLU A 157 17.53 0.48 -0.46
CA GLU A 157 18.04 0.66 0.92
C GLU A 157 19.58 0.74 1.00
N LYS A 158 20.29 0.65 -0.13
CA LYS A 158 21.77 0.65 -0.19
C LYS A 158 22.34 1.58 -1.25
N GLU A 159 21.69 2.71 -1.54
CA GLU A 159 22.45 3.89 -1.96
C GLU A 159 23.17 4.43 -0.72
N SER A 160 24.21 3.69 -0.31
CA SER A 160 25.28 4.25 0.48
C SER A 160 25.84 5.37 -0.39
N LEU A 161 25.87 6.58 0.16
CA LEU A 161 26.69 7.67 -0.37
C LEU A 161 28.06 7.07 -0.71
N VAL A 162 28.36 6.94 -1.99
CA VAL A 162 29.68 6.51 -2.44
C VAL A 162 30.60 7.69 -2.20
N TYR A 163 31.22 7.74 -1.03
CA TYR A 163 32.34 8.63 -0.76
C TYR A 163 33.57 8.03 -1.44
N LYS A 164 34.01 8.62 -2.56
CA LYS A 164 35.36 8.39 -3.08
C LYS A 164 36.27 9.50 -2.57
N ASP A 165 37.23 9.08 -1.76
CA ASP A 165 38.36 9.83 -1.18
C ASP A 165 38.05 10.94 -0.15
N ASP A 166 39.05 11.18 0.70
CA ASP A 166 39.09 12.05 1.88
C ASP A 166 38.73 13.54 1.66
N ASN A 167 38.30 13.92 0.45
CA ASN A 167 37.82 15.25 0.13
C ASN A 167 36.32 15.24 -0.16
N LYS A 168 35.55 15.58 0.89
CA LYS A 168 34.09 15.77 0.95
C LYS A 168 33.52 16.63 -0.19
N THR A 169 33.36 16.06 -1.38
CA THR A 169 32.59 16.66 -2.47
C THR A 169 31.70 15.59 -3.07
N PRO A 170 30.37 15.66 -2.88
CA PRO A 170 29.46 14.69 -3.51
C PRO A 170 29.51 14.89 -5.03
N VAL A 171 30.07 13.90 -5.74
CA VAL A 171 30.02 13.86 -7.20
C VAL A 171 28.64 13.35 -7.60
N ARG A 172 27.94 14.20 -8.35
CA ARG A 172 26.60 13.98 -8.90
C ARG A 172 26.55 12.71 -9.73
N GLU A 173 25.74 11.76 -9.32
CA GLU A 173 24.95 11.03 -10.31
C GLU A 173 23.69 11.86 -10.57
N GLU A 174 23.61 12.41 -11.77
CA GLU A 174 22.41 13.02 -12.36
C GLU A 174 21.31 11.97 -12.63
N HIS A 175 21.11 11.01 -11.72
CA HIS A 175 19.91 10.21 -11.67
C HIS A 175 18.80 11.07 -11.06
N ALA A 176 18.37 12.06 -11.86
CA ALA A 176 17.06 12.65 -11.75
C ALA A 176 16.06 11.51 -11.46
N PHE A 177 15.18 11.71 -10.49
CA PHE A 177 13.98 10.89 -10.28
C PHE A 177 13.12 10.97 -11.56
N LYS A 178 13.53 10.27 -12.63
CA LYS A 178 12.89 10.23 -13.95
C LYS A 178 12.04 8.98 -14.14
N SER A 179 12.00 8.11 -13.13
CA SER A 179 11.06 6.99 -13.08
C SER A 179 9.79 7.49 -12.40
N GLU A 180 8.71 7.68 -13.17
CA GLU A 180 7.36 7.96 -12.64
C GLU A 180 6.79 6.65 -12.09
N ILE A 181 7.27 6.22 -10.92
CA ILE A 181 6.81 5.01 -10.26
C ILE A 181 5.38 5.29 -9.77
N PRO A 182 4.39 4.48 -10.15
CA PRO A 182 3.01 4.75 -9.78
C PRO A 182 2.83 4.57 -8.26
N TYR A 183 2.01 5.40 -7.62
CA TYR A 183 1.83 5.38 -6.16
C TYR A 183 0.74 4.37 -5.75
N PRO A 184 1.09 3.21 -5.16
CA PRO A 184 0.11 2.16 -4.93
C PRO A 184 -0.65 2.40 -3.63
N ILE A 185 -1.97 2.20 -3.70
CA ILE A 185 -2.86 2.35 -2.58
C ILE A 185 -3.94 1.27 -2.56
N GLY A 186 -4.55 1.10 -1.39
CA GLY A 186 -5.84 0.46 -1.25
C GLY A 186 -6.88 1.48 -0.79
N PHE A 187 -7.84 1.82 -1.63
CA PHE A 187 -8.96 2.69 -1.23
C PHE A 187 -9.83 2.01 -0.17
N LEU A 188 -10.22 2.79 0.84
CA LEU A 188 -11.16 2.39 1.89
C LEU A 188 -12.59 2.71 1.43
N THR A 189 -13.15 1.84 0.60
CA THR A 189 -14.43 2.07 -0.10
C THR A 189 -15.67 1.63 0.68
N ALA A 190 -15.52 0.96 1.83
CA ALA A 190 -16.64 0.46 2.62
C ALA A 190 -17.64 1.58 2.93
N ASP A 191 -18.92 1.33 2.62
CA ASP A 191 -20.05 2.26 2.77
C ASP A 191 -19.99 3.56 1.95
N ARG A 192 -18.95 3.77 1.13
CA ARG A 192 -18.81 4.92 0.24
C ARG A 192 -19.52 4.68 -1.08
N GLN A 193 -20.15 5.73 -1.61
CA GLN A 193 -20.79 5.68 -2.91
C GLN A 193 -19.74 5.77 -4.02
N CYS A 194 -19.80 4.85 -4.98
CA CYS A 194 -18.97 4.84 -6.19
C CYS A 194 -19.89 4.88 -7.42
N ALA A 195 -19.55 5.70 -8.40
CA ALA A 195 -20.31 5.88 -9.62
C ALA A 195 -19.69 5.08 -10.78
N ILE A 196 -20.56 4.48 -11.60
CA ILE A 196 -20.18 3.76 -12.82
C ILE A 196 -20.88 4.41 -14.00
N ILE A 197 -20.11 4.75 -15.02
CA ILE A 197 -20.58 5.51 -16.17
C ILE A 197 -20.20 4.75 -17.44
N GLY A 198 -21.20 4.43 -18.25
CA GLY A 198 -21.06 3.57 -19.42
C GLY A 198 -21.20 2.08 -19.10
N LYS A 199 -21.03 1.26 -20.13
CA LYS A 199 -21.22 -0.20 -20.07
C LYS A 199 -20.16 -0.92 -20.90
N ASN A 200 -19.20 -1.56 -20.21
CA ASN A 200 -18.25 -2.50 -20.82
C ASN A 200 -17.86 -3.60 -19.82
N ASN A 201 -17.16 -4.65 -20.29
CA ASN A 201 -16.76 -5.78 -19.45
C ASN A 201 -15.79 -5.37 -18.33
N LYS A 202 -14.86 -4.44 -18.59
CA LYS A 202 -13.91 -3.95 -17.57
C LYS A 202 -14.64 -3.27 -16.41
N LEU A 203 -15.68 -2.48 -16.69
CA LEU A 203 -16.52 -1.84 -15.69
C LEU A 203 -17.28 -2.88 -14.87
N LEU A 204 -17.78 -3.95 -15.49
CA LEU A 204 -18.43 -5.05 -14.75
C LEU A 204 -17.46 -5.71 -13.76
N GLU A 205 -16.20 -5.93 -14.14
CA GLU A 205 -15.15 -6.39 -13.23
C GLU A 205 -14.93 -5.40 -12.07
N ARG A 206 -14.89 -4.09 -12.36
CA ARG A 206 -14.73 -3.04 -11.32
C ARG A 206 -15.92 -3.04 -10.36
N VAL A 207 -17.14 -3.16 -10.87
CA VAL A 207 -18.37 -3.26 -10.06
C VAL A 207 -18.29 -4.45 -9.10
N ASN A 208 -17.88 -5.62 -9.59
CA ASN A 208 -17.75 -6.81 -8.76
C ASN A 208 -16.68 -6.62 -7.66
N LEU A 209 -15.53 -6.03 -8.00
CA LEU A 209 -14.47 -5.73 -7.04
C LEU A 209 -14.91 -4.69 -5.99
N LEU A 210 -15.57 -3.61 -6.41
CA LEU A 210 -16.12 -2.58 -5.53
C LEU A 210 -17.10 -3.17 -4.51
N ARG A 211 -18.03 -4.02 -4.97
CA ARG A 211 -18.98 -4.71 -4.08
C ARG A 211 -18.28 -5.63 -3.09
N LYS A 212 -17.24 -6.37 -3.51
CA LYS A 212 -16.39 -7.16 -2.59
C LYS A 212 -15.67 -6.30 -1.56
N CYS A 213 -15.34 -5.06 -1.90
CA CYS A 213 -14.74 -4.07 -0.99
C CYS A 213 -15.79 -3.30 -0.15
N GLY A 214 -17.07 -3.67 -0.20
CA GLY A 214 -18.14 -3.04 0.58
C GLY A 214 -18.61 -1.68 0.06
N ALA A 215 -18.28 -1.31 -1.17
CA ALA A 215 -18.71 -0.06 -1.76
C ALA A 215 -20.19 -0.09 -2.17
N LYS A 216 -20.87 1.06 -2.08
CA LYS A 216 -22.22 1.26 -2.63
C LYS A 216 -22.09 1.70 -4.08
N VAL A 217 -22.44 0.83 -5.02
CA VAL A 217 -22.27 1.09 -6.46
C VAL A 217 -23.54 1.67 -7.06
N LYS A 218 -23.43 2.82 -7.70
CA LYS A 218 -24.51 3.50 -8.44
C LYS A 218 -24.16 3.54 -9.93
N MET A 219 -25.03 2.97 -10.77
CA MET A 219 -24.95 3.12 -12.22
C MET A 219 -25.52 4.48 -12.60
N VAL A 220 -24.83 5.21 -13.49
CA VAL A 220 -25.23 6.53 -13.97
C VAL A 220 -25.32 6.47 -15.49
N ASP A 221 -26.39 7.04 -16.05
CA ASP A 221 -26.58 7.08 -17.50
C ASP A 221 -25.64 8.09 -18.17
N ASP A 222 -25.17 7.78 -19.38
CA ASP A 222 -24.17 8.58 -20.11
C ASP A 222 -24.58 10.03 -20.34
N ASN A 223 -25.89 10.31 -20.42
CA ASN A 223 -26.45 11.65 -20.66
C ASN A 223 -26.49 12.54 -19.40
N THR A 224 -26.16 12.02 -18.22
CA THR A 224 -26.20 12.78 -16.95
C THR A 224 -24.82 13.15 -16.40
N LEU A 225 -23.78 12.98 -17.22
CA LEU A 225 -22.38 13.28 -16.90
C LEU A 225 -22.17 14.80 -16.70
N ARG A 226 -22.56 15.26 -15.52
CA ARG A 226 -22.13 16.48 -14.83
C ARG A 226 -22.74 16.40 -13.44
N ARG A 227 -21.91 16.08 -12.43
CA ARG A 227 -22.18 16.21 -10.99
C ARG A 227 -22.95 15.07 -10.30
N ASP A 228 -22.40 13.86 -10.24
CA ASP A 228 -22.48 13.17 -8.94
C ASP A 228 -21.27 13.58 -8.12
N SER A 229 -21.27 14.84 -7.66
CA SER A 229 -20.22 15.40 -6.80
C SER A 229 -20.13 14.70 -5.44
N SER A 230 -21.02 13.74 -5.16
CA SER A 230 -21.04 12.95 -3.92
C SER A 230 -20.33 11.59 -4.05
N ALA A 231 -19.98 11.17 -5.26
CA ALA A 231 -19.27 9.91 -5.47
C ALA A 231 -17.82 10.03 -5.00
N PHE A 232 -17.39 9.06 -4.20
CA PHE A 232 -16.01 8.95 -3.75
C PHE A 232 -15.07 8.50 -4.88
N LEU A 233 -15.48 7.46 -5.62
CA LEU A 233 -14.79 7.00 -6.83
C LEU A 233 -15.76 6.97 -8.02
N THR A 234 -15.27 7.31 -9.19
CA THR A 234 -15.98 7.28 -10.46
C THR A 234 -15.19 6.43 -11.45
N PHE A 235 -15.87 5.49 -12.09
CA PHE A 235 -15.31 4.66 -13.15
C PHE A 235 -16.07 4.92 -14.43
N ALA A 236 -15.36 5.30 -15.48
CA ALA A 236 -15.99 5.71 -16.73
C ALA A 236 -15.41 4.99 -17.97
N ASP A 237 -16.30 4.66 -18.91
CA ASP A 237 -15.97 4.17 -20.25
C ASP A 237 -16.09 5.28 -21.30
N VAL A 238 -15.42 6.42 -21.08
CA VAL A 238 -15.42 7.56 -22.00
C VAL A 238 -13.99 8.02 -22.28
N GLU A 239 -13.75 8.59 -23.46
CA GLU A 239 -12.41 8.99 -23.90
C GLU A 239 -11.89 10.23 -23.18
N TYR A 240 -12.76 11.19 -22.85
CA TYR A 240 -12.40 12.33 -22.01
C TYR A 240 -13.66 13.07 -21.58
N GLN A 241 -13.71 13.46 -20.31
CA GLN A 241 -14.55 14.58 -19.89
C GLN A 241 -13.69 15.52 -19.06
N GLU A 242 -13.95 16.82 -19.16
CA GLU A 242 -13.37 17.83 -18.27
C GLU A 242 -13.84 17.57 -16.82
N TYR A 243 -13.16 16.66 -16.13
CA TYR A 243 -13.26 16.54 -14.69
C TYR A 243 -12.44 17.66 -14.06
N ASN A 244 -12.95 18.28 -13.01
CA ASN A 244 -12.39 19.49 -12.39
C ASN A 244 -11.11 19.24 -11.55
N GLY A 245 -10.38 18.14 -11.81
CA GLY A 245 -9.11 17.80 -11.18
C GLY A 245 -9.16 17.35 -9.72
N SER A 246 -10.28 17.54 -9.00
CA SER A 246 -10.43 17.13 -7.59
C SER A 246 -11.09 15.75 -7.42
N GLN A 247 -11.74 15.22 -8.45
CA GLN A 247 -12.50 13.97 -8.36
C GLN A 247 -11.66 12.70 -8.54
N LEU A 248 -12.01 11.70 -7.73
CA LEU A 248 -11.67 10.27 -7.81
C LEU A 248 -12.06 9.60 -9.14
N VAL A 249 -11.31 9.68 -10.24
CA VAL A 249 -11.72 9.09 -11.55
C VAL A 249 -10.73 8.07 -12.14
N GLU A 250 -11.23 6.89 -12.55
CA GLU A 250 -10.60 5.93 -13.47
C GLU A 250 -11.28 5.98 -14.84
N LEU A 251 -10.47 6.15 -15.90
CA LEU A 251 -10.91 6.09 -17.30
C LEU A 251 -10.50 4.73 -17.89
N THR A 252 -11.46 3.83 -18.11
CA THR A 252 -11.14 2.43 -18.48
C THR A 252 -10.58 2.25 -19.90
N ARG A 253 -10.79 3.24 -20.78
CA ARG A 253 -10.20 3.29 -22.14
C ARG A 253 -8.79 3.87 -22.14
N ASN A 254 -8.52 4.84 -21.28
CA ASN A 254 -7.22 5.50 -21.16
C ASN A 254 -6.83 5.66 -19.68
N PRO A 255 -6.38 4.58 -19.02
CA PRO A 255 -6.18 4.57 -17.56
C PRO A 255 -5.18 5.63 -17.08
N MET A 256 -4.17 5.97 -17.89
CA MET A 256 -3.15 6.96 -17.53
C MET A 256 -3.68 8.40 -17.48
N GLN A 257 -4.80 8.69 -18.15
CA GLN A 257 -5.45 10.01 -18.12
C GLN A 257 -6.41 10.18 -16.94
N GLY A 258 -6.68 9.12 -16.17
CA GLY A 258 -7.41 9.20 -14.92
C GLY A 258 -6.55 9.73 -13.77
N THR A 259 -7.20 10.05 -12.66
CA THR A 259 -6.52 10.33 -11.38
C THR A 259 -5.97 9.07 -10.71
N PHE A 260 -6.53 7.92 -11.07
CA PHE A 260 -6.04 6.62 -10.66
C PHE A 260 -6.41 5.57 -11.72
N TYR A 261 -5.83 4.39 -11.59
CA TYR A 261 -6.24 3.22 -12.36
C TYR A 261 -6.14 1.95 -11.53
N THR A 262 -6.96 0.96 -11.89
CA THR A 262 -6.96 -0.36 -11.27
C THR A 262 -5.94 -1.26 -11.96
N PRO A 263 -4.97 -1.85 -11.23
CA PRO A 263 -3.97 -2.74 -11.80
C PRO A 263 -4.56 -4.09 -12.24
N LEU A 264 -3.74 -4.93 -12.88
CA LEU A 264 -4.03 -6.36 -12.99
C LEU A 264 -3.96 -6.96 -11.58
N ILE A 265 -4.95 -7.75 -11.16
CA ILE A 265 -5.05 -8.19 -9.77
C ILE A 265 -5.05 -9.70 -9.63
N THR A 266 -4.37 -10.16 -8.59
CA THR A 266 -4.52 -11.50 -8.00
C THR A 266 -5.10 -11.31 -6.60
N VAL A 267 -6.19 -12.02 -6.30
CA VAL A 267 -6.92 -11.87 -5.04
C VAL A 267 -7.13 -13.23 -4.38
N ASP A 268 -6.70 -13.36 -3.13
CA ASP A 268 -7.05 -14.47 -2.23
C ASP A 268 -7.54 -13.89 -0.89
N ARG A 269 -8.86 -13.74 -0.76
CA ARG A 269 -9.53 -13.07 0.37
C ARG A 269 -8.99 -11.65 0.58
N ASP A 270 -8.30 -11.39 1.69
CA ASP A 270 -7.69 -10.07 1.98
C ASP A 270 -6.24 -9.93 1.48
N LEU A 271 -5.67 -10.98 0.87
CA LEU A 271 -4.44 -10.86 0.09
C LEU A 271 -4.79 -10.30 -1.28
N VAL A 272 -4.25 -9.14 -1.60
CA VAL A 272 -4.39 -8.50 -2.91
C VAL A 272 -3.00 -8.17 -3.43
N ILE A 273 -2.69 -8.68 -4.63
CA ILE A 273 -1.45 -8.39 -5.33
C ILE A 273 -1.83 -7.71 -6.65
N GLY A 274 -1.38 -6.47 -6.84
CA GLY A 274 -1.68 -5.67 -8.03
C GLY A 274 -0.45 -5.45 -8.89
N VAL A 275 -0.48 -5.79 -10.17
CA VAL A 275 0.62 -5.64 -11.13
C VAL A 275 0.25 -4.56 -12.16
N THR A 276 1.14 -3.60 -12.36
CA THR A 276 1.02 -2.57 -13.40
C THR A 276 2.33 -2.47 -14.18
N PRO A 277 2.31 -2.22 -15.50
CA PRO A 277 3.51 -1.78 -16.17
C PRO A 277 3.96 -0.39 -15.66
N ASN A 278 5.25 -0.11 -15.78
CA ASN A 278 5.83 1.22 -15.53
C ASN A 278 5.74 2.14 -16.76
N LEU A 279 5.51 1.56 -17.94
CA LEU A 279 5.37 2.28 -19.21
C LEU A 279 4.07 1.86 -19.90
N ASP A 280 3.35 2.84 -20.47
CA ASP A 280 2.12 2.55 -21.21
C ASP A 280 2.43 2.10 -22.65
N SER A 281 2.82 0.83 -22.79
CA SER A 281 3.10 0.20 -24.08
C SER A 281 2.52 -1.21 -24.14
N LYS A 282 2.18 -1.67 -25.35
CA LYS A 282 1.60 -3.01 -25.56
C LYS A 282 2.50 -4.11 -25.00
N SER A 283 3.82 -4.01 -25.18
CA SER A 283 4.79 -4.99 -24.67
C SER A 283 4.89 -4.98 -23.15
N ALA A 284 4.84 -3.81 -22.52
CA ALA A 284 4.87 -3.69 -21.07
C ALA A 284 3.60 -4.29 -20.43
N TRP A 285 2.42 -4.05 -21.02
CA TRP A 285 1.17 -4.66 -20.58
C TRP A 285 1.16 -6.19 -20.75
N GLN A 286 1.75 -6.72 -21.83
CA GLN A 286 1.91 -8.16 -22.03
C GLN A 286 2.79 -8.79 -20.95
N TYR A 287 3.92 -8.15 -20.63
CA TYR A 287 4.84 -8.61 -19.59
C TYR A 287 4.20 -8.52 -18.19
N ALA A 288 3.50 -7.42 -17.87
CA ALA A 288 2.72 -7.29 -16.63
C ALA A 288 1.67 -8.40 -16.49
N LYS A 289 1.00 -8.77 -17.59
CA LYS A 289 0.05 -9.88 -17.59
C LYS A 289 0.71 -11.23 -17.32
N GLN A 290 1.89 -11.48 -17.88
CA GLN A 290 2.64 -12.70 -17.60
C GLN A 290 3.00 -12.80 -16.10
N ILE A 291 3.55 -11.73 -15.52
CA ILE A 291 3.87 -11.68 -14.09
C ILE A 291 2.60 -11.89 -13.24
N GLN A 292 1.49 -11.27 -13.60
CA GLN A 292 0.24 -11.47 -12.87
C GLN A 292 -0.24 -12.93 -12.91
N ILE A 293 -0.11 -13.63 -14.03
CA ILE A 293 -0.43 -15.07 -14.16
C ILE A 293 0.49 -15.92 -13.28
N ASP A 294 1.80 -15.63 -13.27
CA ASP A 294 2.78 -16.36 -12.45
C ASP A 294 2.49 -16.16 -10.94
N LEU A 295 2.09 -14.95 -10.56
CA LEU A 295 1.68 -14.62 -9.19
C LEU A 295 0.32 -15.26 -8.84
N ALA A 296 -0.64 -15.28 -9.76
CA ALA A 296 -1.91 -15.98 -9.57
C ALA A 296 -1.68 -17.47 -9.29
N THR A 297 -0.81 -18.12 -10.06
CA THR A 297 -0.46 -19.54 -9.87
C THR A 297 0.09 -19.82 -8.47
N GLN A 298 0.87 -18.89 -7.91
CA GLN A 298 1.48 -19.02 -6.59
C GLN A 298 0.56 -18.64 -5.42
N PHE A 299 -0.28 -17.61 -5.58
CA PHE A 299 -0.98 -16.99 -4.46
C PHE A 299 -2.49 -17.22 -4.48
N GLU A 300 -3.08 -17.50 -5.65
CA GLU A 300 -4.50 -17.76 -5.77
C GLU A 300 -4.80 -19.20 -5.33
N SER A 301 -5.73 -19.36 -4.39
CA SER A 301 -6.20 -20.66 -3.89
C SER A 301 -5.15 -21.56 -3.22
N GLN A 302 -3.96 -21.04 -2.90
CA GLN A 302 -2.92 -21.78 -2.16
C GLN A 302 -3.05 -21.66 -0.63
N GLY A 303 -4.08 -20.97 -0.14
CA GLY A 303 -4.41 -20.87 1.28
C GLY A 303 -3.77 -19.71 2.03
N TYR A 304 -3.16 -18.75 1.33
CA TYR A 304 -2.62 -17.52 1.92
C TYR A 304 -3.70 -16.67 2.57
N GLY A 305 -4.86 -16.54 1.92
CA GLY A 305 -6.02 -15.85 2.47
C GLY A 305 -6.50 -16.51 3.76
N HIS A 306 -6.57 -17.84 3.80
CA HIS A 306 -6.92 -18.58 5.01
C HIS A 306 -5.90 -18.37 6.14
N PHE A 307 -4.61 -18.28 5.81
CA PHE A 307 -3.57 -17.98 6.77
C PHE A 307 -3.70 -16.56 7.33
N LEU A 308 -4.02 -15.57 6.49
CA LEU A 308 -4.31 -14.21 6.95
C LEU A 308 -5.55 -14.15 7.86
N ASP A 309 -6.61 -14.88 7.53
CA ASP A 309 -7.81 -14.99 8.38
C ASP A 309 -7.46 -15.56 9.76
N PHE A 310 -6.65 -16.63 9.77
CA PHE A 310 -6.15 -17.24 11.00
C PHE A 310 -5.35 -16.26 11.85
N LEU A 311 -4.34 -15.58 11.27
CA LEU A 311 -3.55 -14.58 12.01
C LEU A 311 -4.43 -13.43 12.52
N GLY A 312 -5.39 -12.98 11.71
CA GLY A 312 -6.37 -11.97 12.10
C GLY A 312 -7.21 -12.40 13.31
N SER A 313 -7.62 -13.67 13.37
CA SER A 313 -8.40 -14.22 14.49
C SER A 313 -7.63 -14.24 15.82
N LEU A 314 -6.30 -14.30 15.77
CA LEU A 314 -5.45 -14.26 16.98
C LEU A 314 -5.29 -12.85 17.54
N ARG A 315 -5.47 -11.82 16.71
CA ARG A 315 -5.15 -10.42 17.04
C ARG A 315 -5.87 -9.91 18.29
N PRO A 316 -7.20 -10.08 18.48
CA PRO A 316 -7.86 -9.59 19.70
C PRO A 316 -7.24 -10.16 20.97
N LYS A 317 -6.94 -11.46 20.99
CA LYS A 317 -6.34 -12.14 22.15
C LYS A 317 -4.90 -11.70 22.41
N VAL A 318 -4.12 -11.54 21.34
CA VAL A 318 -2.72 -11.05 21.43
C VAL A 318 -2.68 -9.62 21.97
N MET A 319 -3.57 -8.75 21.49
CA MET A 319 -3.64 -7.35 21.91
C MET A 319 -4.02 -7.20 23.39
N THR A 320 -4.83 -8.10 23.94
CA THR A 320 -5.20 -8.08 25.37
C THR A 320 -4.19 -8.78 26.27
N SER A 321 -3.48 -9.79 25.77
CA SER A 321 -2.63 -10.66 26.59
C SER A 321 -1.15 -10.27 26.58
N ILE A 322 -0.65 -9.65 25.50
CA ILE A 322 0.78 -9.34 25.34
C ILE A 322 0.97 -7.81 25.43
N PRO A 323 1.69 -7.30 26.45
CA PRO A 323 1.60 -5.90 26.84
C PRO A 323 2.21 -4.93 25.82
N THR A 324 3.41 -5.23 25.31
CA THR A 324 4.17 -4.26 24.49
C THR A 324 3.98 -4.50 22.99
N PRO A 325 3.97 -3.44 22.15
CA PRO A 325 3.93 -3.59 20.70
C PRO A 325 5.10 -4.43 20.13
N ALA A 326 6.30 -4.29 20.70
CA ALA A 326 7.48 -5.04 20.30
C ALA A 326 7.29 -6.56 20.50
N LYS A 327 6.79 -6.98 21.68
CA LYS A 327 6.50 -8.39 21.97
C LYS A 327 5.38 -8.94 21.08
N ARG A 328 4.34 -8.13 20.83
CA ARG A 328 3.25 -8.51 19.90
C ARG A 328 3.77 -8.75 18.48
N LYS A 329 4.66 -7.88 17.99
CA LYS A 329 5.33 -8.06 16.69
C LYS A 329 6.12 -9.35 16.66
N GLN A 330 6.97 -9.58 17.66
CA GLN A 330 7.81 -10.77 17.75
C GLN A 330 6.97 -12.05 17.82
N PHE A 331 5.86 -12.06 18.56
CA PHE A 331 4.93 -13.19 18.61
C PHE A 331 4.38 -13.55 17.22
N PHE A 332 3.97 -12.56 16.43
CA PHE A 332 3.48 -12.83 15.07
C PHE A 332 4.61 -13.29 14.13
N GLU A 333 5.80 -12.70 14.25
CA GLU A 333 6.98 -13.17 13.49
C GLU A 333 7.30 -14.62 13.83
N ASP A 334 7.27 -15.02 15.11
CA ASP A 334 7.46 -16.41 15.53
C ASP A 334 6.42 -17.37 14.93
N ILE A 335 5.14 -16.98 14.87
CA ILE A 335 4.10 -17.83 14.25
C ILE A 335 4.32 -17.99 12.75
N ILE A 336 4.82 -16.93 12.10
CA ILE A 336 5.03 -16.88 10.65
C ILE A 336 6.36 -17.52 10.25
N ASP A 337 7.36 -17.53 11.12
CA ASP A 337 8.74 -17.86 10.77
C ASP A 337 9.25 -19.14 11.44
N GLN A 338 8.57 -19.62 12.50
CA GLN A 338 8.93 -20.84 13.21
C GLN A 338 7.85 -21.90 13.03
N ASN A 339 8.27 -23.17 13.08
CA ASN A 339 7.35 -24.30 13.12
C ASN A 339 6.61 -24.37 14.49
N SER A 340 5.68 -25.33 14.61
CA SER A 340 4.90 -25.53 15.84
C SER A 340 5.74 -25.94 17.07
N LYS A 341 7.02 -26.33 16.88
CA LYS A 341 7.99 -26.67 17.93
C LYS A 341 8.94 -25.51 18.27
N GLY A 342 8.88 -24.40 17.54
CA GLY A 342 9.72 -23.21 17.78
C GLY A 342 11.10 -23.27 17.13
N GLU A 343 11.35 -24.27 16.28
CA GLU A 343 12.60 -24.38 15.52
C GLU A 343 12.50 -23.54 14.24
N LYS A 344 13.64 -22.99 13.81
CA LYS A 344 13.82 -22.37 12.48
C LYS A 344 13.93 -23.43 11.36
N GLU A 345 13.53 -24.66 11.61
CA GLU A 345 13.64 -25.74 10.65
C GLU A 345 12.34 -25.84 9.84
N LEU A 346 12.45 -25.33 8.60
CA LEU A 346 11.56 -25.47 7.44
C LEU A 346 10.08 -25.15 7.67
N CYS A 347 9.73 -23.94 7.24
CA CYS A 347 8.40 -23.36 7.12
C CYS A 347 8.56 -22.10 6.21
N CYS A 348 7.58 -21.53 5.49
CA CYS A 348 6.21 -21.31 5.94
C CYS A 348 5.23 -20.75 4.89
N PHE A 349 5.58 -20.65 3.62
CA PHE A 349 4.64 -20.13 2.61
C PHE A 349 4.57 -20.96 1.35
N ASP A 350 5.33 -22.06 1.25
CA ASP A 350 5.38 -22.89 0.05
C ASP A 350 5.69 -22.05 -1.20
N PHE A 351 6.81 -21.34 -1.14
CA PHE A 351 7.35 -20.53 -2.23
C PHE A 351 8.08 -21.38 -3.30
N GLY A 352 7.77 -22.68 -3.39
CA GLY A 352 8.45 -23.65 -4.25
C GLY A 352 9.60 -24.42 -3.57
N ASP A 353 9.64 -24.47 -2.23
CA ASP A 353 10.70 -25.16 -1.47
C ASP A 353 10.34 -26.65 -1.24
N LEU A 354 11.17 -27.56 -1.77
CA LEU A 354 11.02 -29.02 -1.64
C LEU A 354 11.23 -29.52 -0.19
N GLY A 355 11.78 -28.71 0.72
CA GLY A 355 11.95 -29.04 2.13
C GLY A 355 10.74 -28.74 3.03
N CYS A 356 9.62 -28.26 2.47
CA CYS A 356 8.49 -27.76 3.25
C CYS A 356 7.86 -28.84 4.16
N SER A 357 7.90 -28.64 5.48
CA SER A 357 7.28 -29.57 6.44
C SER A 357 5.75 -29.48 6.41
N ASN A 358 5.08 -30.63 6.30
CA ASN A 358 3.62 -30.76 6.42
C ASN A 358 3.06 -30.29 7.78
N GLU A 359 3.92 -30.10 8.78
CA GLU A 359 3.57 -29.68 10.14
C GLU A 359 3.84 -28.19 10.42
N CYS A 360 4.26 -27.43 9.40
CA CYS A 360 4.48 -26.00 9.52
C CYS A 360 3.16 -25.22 9.71
N THR A 361 3.18 -24.08 10.40
CA THR A 361 1.98 -23.31 10.78
C THR A 361 1.07 -23.02 9.58
N PHE A 362 1.65 -22.55 8.47
CA PHE A 362 0.92 -22.27 7.24
C PHE A 362 0.29 -23.52 6.63
N ASN A 363 1.05 -24.62 6.51
CA ASN A 363 0.54 -25.89 5.97
C ASN A 363 -0.61 -26.44 6.82
N LEU A 364 -0.48 -26.39 8.14
CA LEU A 364 -1.57 -26.78 9.05
C LEU A 364 -2.81 -25.92 8.85
N VAL A 365 -2.66 -24.61 8.63
CA VAL A 365 -3.80 -23.71 8.41
C VAL A 365 -4.43 -23.92 7.03
N ARG A 366 -3.65 -23.96 5.94
CA ARG A 366 -4.20 -24.14 4.59
C ARG A 366 -4.84 -25.51 4.36
N THR A 367 -4.41 -26.53 5.12
CA THR A 367 -5.01 -27.88 5.10
C THR A 367 -6.11 -28.06 6.16
N HIS A 368 -6.59 -26.97 6.76
CA HIS A 368 -7.67 -26.96 7.76
C HIS A 368 -7.39 -27.76 9.05
N ARG A 369 -6.14 -28.03 9.38
CA ARG A 369 -5.68 -28.73 10.61
C ARG A 369 -5.35 -27.77 11.75
N THR A 370 -6.10 -26.68 11.87
CA THR A 370 -5.81 -25.60 12.86
C THR A 370 -5.85 -26.08 14.31
N ASP A 371 -6.62 -27.11 14.64
CA ASP A 371 -6.68 -27.68 15.99
C ASP A 371 -5.32 -28.21 16.49
N GLN A 372 -4.47 -28.68 15.56
CA GLN A 372 -3.15 -29.21 15.89
C GLN A 372 -2.18 -28.13 16.39
N ILE A 373 -2.41 -26.85 16.04
CA ILE A 373 -1.56 -25.74 16.46
C ILE A 373 -2.17 -24.86 17.57
N LYS A 374 -3.47 -25.01 17.86
CA LYS A 374 -4.17 -24.20 18.90
C LYS A 374 -3.48 -24.28 20.27
N LYS A 375 -3.10 -25.48 20.72
CA LYS A 375 -2.43 -25.68 22.02
C LYS A 375 -1.07 -24.96 22.06
N THR A 376 -0.28 -25.08 20.99
CA THR A 376 1.01 -24.39 20.85
C THR A 376 0.85 -22.88 20.93
N ILE A 377 -0.15 -22.32 20.23
CA ILE A 377 -0.41 -20.88 20.23
C ILE A 377 -0.81 -20.39 21.61
N GLN A 378 -1.67 -21.12 22.32
CA GLN A 378 -2.04 -20.76 23.69
C GLN A 378 -0.82 -20.73 24.62
N LYS A 379 0.06 -21.73 24.51
CA LYS A 379 1.32 -21.78 25.28
C LYS A 379 2.26 -20.62 24.92
N LYS A 380 2.41 -20.29 23.64
CA LYS A 380 3.21 -19.14 23.18
C LYS A 380 2.63 -17.83 23.71
N ILE A 381 1.30 -17.62 23.66
CA ILE A 381 0.66 -16.42 24.21
C ILE A 381 1.01 -16.27 25.70
N GLN A 382 0.85 -17.35 26.50
CA GLN A 382 1.22 -17.32 27.92
C GLN A 382 2.70 -16.94 28.12
N THR A 383 3.60 -17.52 27.33
CA THR A 383 5.04 -17.23 27.43
C THR A 383 5.34 -15.74 27.21
N TYR A 384 4.72 -15.12 26.21
CA TYR A 384 4.87 -13.70 25.89
C TYR A 384 4.09 -12.75 26.84
N SER A 385 3.14 -13.28 27.61
CA SER A 385 2.41 -12.52 28.63
C SER A 385 3.20 -12.36 29.94
N TYR A 386 3.97 -13.39 30.33
CA TYR A 386 4.70 -13.43 31.60
C TYR A 386 6.13 -12.92 31.52
N ASN A 387 6.81 -13.16 30.39
CA ASN A 387 8.13 -12.56 30.08
C ASN A 387 7.94 -11.15 29.54
#